data_AF-A0A1D1VFM5-F1
#
_entry.id   AF-A0A1D1VFM5-F1
#
_cell.length_a   1.000
_cell.length_b   1.000
_cell.length_c   1.000
_cell.angle_alpha   90.00
_cell.angle_beta   90.00
_cell.angle_gamma   90.00
#
_symmetry.space_group_name_H-M   'P 1'
#
loop_
_entity.id
_entity.type
_entity.pdbx_description
1 polymer ?
#
loop_
_entity_poly.entity_id
_entity_poly.type
_entity_poly.pdbx_seq_one_letter_code
_entity_poly.pdbx_strand_id
1 'polypeptide(L)'
;MVVGSAGKARKVKKDSTDATLKKIVEGKLNDADISRALRVLCSEDIVAVPSPEVLEILRSKHPAEAVGSSFPEPPDPTQLPDDITVDEIMAAVQSFPNGSAGATDCLLPQHLKDMLAGAADGTTTALAG
;
A
#
# COMPACT_ATOMS: atom_id res chain seq x y z
N MET A 1 -27.55 -34.98 -38.54
CA MET A 1 -27.82 -33.57 -38.90
C MET A 1 -27.40 -32.70 -37.74
N VAL A 2 -26.47 -31.80 -38.01
CA VAL A 2 -25.92 -30.79 -37.09
C VAL A 2 -26.94 -29.66 -36.92
N VAL A 3 -27.17 -29.21 -35.69
CA VAL A 3 -27.59 -27.83 -35.43
C VAL A 3 -26.63 -27.28 -34.38
N GLY A 4 -25.65 -26.51 -34.86
CA GLY A 4 -24.71 -25.76 -34.04
C GLY A 4 -25.41 -24.55 -33.42
N SER A 5 -25.38 -24.48 -32.10
CA SER A 5 -25.72 -23.26 -31.36
C SER A 5 -24.49 -22.35 -31.37
N ALA A 6 -24.63 -21.19 -32.02
CA ALA A 6 -23.58 -20.18 -32.12
C ALA A 6 -23.31 -19.58 -30.72
N GLY A 7 -22.21 -20.00 -30.09
CA GLY A 7 -21.68 -19.36 -28.91
C GLY A 7 -21.31 -17.91 -29.21
N LYS A 8 -22.03 -16.97 -28.60
CA LYS A 8 -21.78 -15.54 -28.73
C LYS A 8 -20.45 -15.21 -28.05
N ALA A 9 -19.41 -14.97 -28.84
CA ALA A 9 -18.11 -14.54 -28.35
C ALA A 9 -18.25 -13.24 -27.54
N ARG A 10 -18.01 -13.34 -26.24
CA ARG A 10 -18.02 -12.20 -25.32
C ARG A 10 -16.76 -11.38 -25.61
N LYS A 11 -16.92 -10.23 -26.28
CA LYS A 11 -15.84 -9.23 -26.47
C LYS A 11 -15.19 -8.93 -25.11
N VAL A 12 -13.90 -9.26 -24.97
CA VAL A 12 -13.08 -8.86 -23.82
C VAL A 12 -12.94 -7.33 -23.84
N LYS A 13 -13.43 -6.67 -22.80
CA LYS A 13 -13.36 -5.20 -22.62
C LYS A 13 -11.91 -4.76 -22.35
N LYS A 14 -11.14 -4.54 -23.41
CA LYS A 14 -9.75 -4.04 -23.34
C LYS A 14 -9.64 -2.61 -22.79
N ASP A 15 -10.71 -1.81 -22.87
CA ASP A 15 -10.71 -0.40 -22.44
C ASP A 15 -10.68 -0.20 -20.92
N SER A 16 -11.06 -1.22 -20.13
CA SER A 16 -11.19 -1.09 -18.67
C SER A 16 -9.85 -1.10 -17.93
N THR A 17 -8.86 -1.83 -18.45
CA THR A 17 -7.56 -2.00 -17.81
C THR A 17 -6.67 -0.79 -18.03
N ASP A 18 -6.62 -0.26 -19.25
CA ASP A 18 -5.77 0.88 -19.61
C ASP A 18 -6.21 2.17 -18.91
N ALA A 19 -7.52 2.43 -18.85
CA ALA A 19 -8.06 3.56 -18.09
C ALA A 19 -7.78 3.45 -16.58
N THR A 20 -7.73 2.22 -16.04
CA THR A 20 -7.40 1.99 -14.64
C THR A 20 -5.89 2.18 -14.39
N LEU A 21 -5.05 1.67 -15.28
CA LEU A 21 -3.59 1.89 -15.24
C LEU A 21 -3.25 3.37 -15.31
N LYS A 22 -3.88 4.12 -16.23
CA LYS A 22 -3.71 5.57 -16.33
C LYS A 22 -4.03 6.27 -15.02
N LYS A 23 -5.17 5.95 -14.39
CA LYS A 23 -5.55 6.54 -13.10
C LYS A 23 -4.55 6.22 -11.98
N ILE A 24 -4.05 4.99 -11.93
CA ILE A 24 -3.06 4.57 -10.92
C ILE A 24 -1.75 5.34 -11.12
N VAL A 25 -1.30 5.48 -12.36
CA VAL A 25 -0.07 6.20 -12.71
C VAL A 25 -0.21 7.69 -12.43
N GLU A 26 -1.33 8.30 -12.81
CA GLU A 26 -1.63 9.70 -12.50
C GLU A 26 -1.65 9.96 -10.99
N GLY A 27 -2.27 9.07 -10.20
CA GLY A 27 -2.24 9.14 -8.73
C GLY A 27 -0.81 9.12 -8.19
N LYS A 28 0.01 8.17 -8.67
CA LYS A 28 1.41 8.06 -8.24
C LYS A 28 2.26 9.27 -8.64
N LEU A 29 1.99 9.88 -9.79
CA LEU A 29 2.67 11.10 -10.21
C LEU A 29 2.25 12.32 -9.37
N ASN A 30 0.97 12.42 -9.00
CA ASN A 30 0.49 13.45 -8.08
C ASN A 30 1.13 13.33 -6.69
N ASP A 31 1.42 12.10 -6.26
CA ASP A 31 2.13 11.81 -5.01
C ASP A 31 3.66 11.98 -5.14
N ALA A 32 4.16 12.46 -6.29
CA ALA A 32 5.59 12.54 -6.63
C ALA A 32 6.36 11.21 -6.56
N ASP A 33 5.66 10.07 -6.58
CA ASP A 33 6.25 8.73 -6.54
C ASP A 33 6.53 8.20 -7.95
N ILE A 34 7.56 8.80 -8.58
CA ILE A 34 7.98 8.50 -9.95
C ILE A 34 8.41 7.03 -10.07
N SER A 35 9.13 6.50 -9.07
CA SER A 35 9.62 5.11 -9.09
C SER A 35 8.48 4.10 -9.11
N ARG A 36 7.43 4.31 -8.30
CA ARG A 36 6.28 3.41 -8.34
C ARG A 36 5.43 3.63 -9.60
N ALA A 37 5.33 4.85 -10.11
CA ALA A 37 4.64 5.12 -11.37
C ALA A 37 5.30 4.33 -12.52
N LEU A 38 6.63 4.40 -12.63
CA LEU A 38 7.42 3.62 -13.58
C LEU A 38 7.26 2.12 -13.38
N ARG A 39 7.31 1.65 -12.12
CA ARG A 39 7.11 0.23 -11.82
C ARG A 39 5.76 -0.27 -12.29
N VAL A 40 4.69 0.50 -12.11
CA VAL A 40 3.34 0.13 -12.58
C VAL A 40 3.27 0.17 -14.10
N LEU A 41 3.84 1.20 -14.75
CA LEU A 41 3.87 1.31 -16.21
C LEU A 41 4.63 0.17 -16.90
N CYS A 42 5.73 -0.29 -16.30
CA CYS A 42 6.60 -1.33 -16.85
C CYS A 42 6.22 -2.75 -16.39
N SER A 43 5.21 -2.90 -15.52
CA SER A 43 4.81 -4.22 -15.03
C SER A 43 3.94 -4.95 -16.05
N GLU A 44 4.27 -6.21 -16.30
CA GLU A 44 3.42 -7.14 -17.05
C GLU A 44 2.47 -7.92 -16.13
N ASP A 45 2.50 -7.66 -14.81
CA ASP A 45 1.69 -8.36 -13.83
C ASP A 45 0.21 -8.00 -14.00
N ILE A 46 -0.63 -9.03 -13.96
CA ILE A 46 -2.09 -8.91 -14.01
C ILE A 46 -2.70 -9.39 -12.70
N VAL A 47 -3.72 -8.66 -12.24
CA VAL A 47 -4.52 -9.11 -11.09
C VAL A 47 -5.32 -10.34 -11.54
N ALA A 48 -5.12 -11.46 -10.82
CA ALA A 48 -5.85 -12.68 -11.11
C ALA A 48 -7.36 -12.48 -10.93
N VAL A 49 -8.15 -13.01 -11.86
CA VAL A 49 -9.62 -12.95 -11.76
C VAL A 49 -10.06 -13.81 -10.57
N PRO A 50 -10.92 -13.31 -9.66
CA PRO A 50 -11.40 -14.09 -8.54
C PRO A 50 -12.26 -15.26 -9.03
N SER A 51 -11.65 -16.45 -9.05
CA SER A 51 -12.28 -17.73 -9.39
C SER A 51 -11.92 -18.78 -8.33
N PRO A 52 -12.75 -19.83 -8.15
CA PRO A 52 -12.46 -20.89 -7.20
C PRO A 52 -11.14 -21.62 -7.51
N GLU A 53 -10.79 -21.75 -8.80
CA GLU A 53 -9.53 -22.33 -9.26
C GLU A 53 -8.33 -21.50 -8.82
N VAL A 54 -8.39 -20.17 -8.97
CA VAL A 54 -7.33 -19.26 -8.50
C VAL A 54 -7.18 -19.36 -6.98
N LEU A 55 -8.29 -19.49 -6.24
CA LEU A 55 -8.26 -19.65 -4.79
C LEU A 55 -7.52 -20.94 -4.38
N GLU A 56 -7.79 -22.05 -5.06
CA GLU A 56 -7.10 -23.33 -4.81
C GLU A 56 -5.59 -23.22 -5.09
N ILE A 57 -5.21 -22.58 -6.21
CA ILE A 57 -3.80 -22.31 -6.53
C ILE A 57 -3.15 -21.44 -5.45
N LEU A 58 -3.83 -20.40 -4.98
CA LEU A 58 -3.32 -19.53 -3.91
C LEU A 58 -3.13 -20.30 -2.60
N ARG A 59 -4.08 -21.16 -2.23
CA ARG A 59 -3.96 -22.03 -1.04
C ARG A 59 -2.79 -23.02 -1.17
N SER A 60 -2.58 -23.59 -2.36
CA SER A 60 -1.49 -24.53 -2.59
C SER A 60 -0.10 -23.90 -2.44
N LYS A 61 0.02 -22.59 -2.72
CA LYS A 61 1.26 -21.82 -2.56
C LYS A 61 1.43 -21.23 -1.16
N HIS A 62 0.36 -21.15 -0.38
CA HIS A 62 0.43 -20.57 0.95
C HIS A 62 1.20 -21.52 1.88
N PRO A 63 2.20 -21.03 2.63
CA PRO A 63 2.87 -21.86 3.62
C PRO A 63 1.86 -22.36 4.66
N ALA A 64 2.04 -23.59 5.14
CA ALA A 64 1.27 -24.07 6.27
C ALA A 64 1.51 -23.13 7.47
N GLU A 65 0.49 -22.95 8.30
CA GLU A 65 0.62 -22.15 9.51
C GLU A 65 1.78 -22.70 10.36
N ALA A 66 2.69 -21.80 10.75
CA ALA A 66 3.84 -22.19 11.53
C ALA A 66 3.36 -22.75 12.89
N VAL A 67 3.81 -23.95 13.23
CA VAL A 67 3.52 -24.55 14.53
C VAL A 67 4.08 -23.64 15.63
N GLY A 68 3.21 -23.08 16.46
CA GLY A 68 3.61 -22.10 17.48
C GLY A 68 3.43 -20.64 17.06
N SER A 69 2.60 -20.36 16.05
CA SER A 69 1.97 -19.06 15.81
C SER A 69 1.33 -18.54 17.11
N SER A 70 2.13 -17.83 17.91
CA SER A 70 1.71 -17.19 19.14
C SER A 70 1.61 -15.71 18.82
N PHE A 71 0.38 -15.23 18.70
CA PHE A 71 0.16 -13.79 18.74
C PHE A 71 0.52 -13.30 20.14
N PRO A 72 1.19 -12.14 20.27
CA PRO A 72 1.38 -11.53 21.57
C PRO A 72 0.01 -11.26 22.20
N GLU A 73 -0.06 -11.42 23.52
CA GLU A 73 -1.29 -11.08 24.26
C GLU A 73 -1.60 -9.59 24.05
N PRO A 74 -2.87 -9.22 23.84
CA PRO A 74 -3.24 -7.82 23.70
C PRO A 74 -2.75 -7.01 24.91
N PRO A 75 -2.21 -5.80 24.70
CA PRO A 75 -1.73 -4.97 25.79
C PRO A 75 -2.87 -4.63 26.77
N ASP A 76 -2.55 -4.58 28.06
CA ASP A 76 -3.51 -4.24 29.12
C ASP A 76 -4.04 -2.80 28.91
N PRO A 77 -5.36 -2.60 28.76
CA PRO A 77 -5.95 -1.29 28.55
C PRO A 77 -5.79 -0.33 29.75
N THR A 78 -5.37 -0.84 30.91
CA THR A 78 -5.15 -0.03 32.12
C THR A 78 -3.71 0.48 32.26
N GLN A 79 -2.77 -0.05 31.47
CA GLN A 79 -1.39 0.37 31.49
C GLN A 79 -1.24 1.68 30.70
N LEU A 80 -0.78 2.75 31.36
CA LEU A 80 -0.42 3.97 30.65
C LEU A 80 0.79 3.69 29.73
N PRO A 81 0.80 4.22 28.49
CA PRO A 81 1.98 4.18 27.65
C PRO A 81 3.16 4.86 28.36
N ASP A 82 4.37 4.36 28.15
CA ASP A 82 5.58 5.03 28.60
C ASP A 82 5.69 6.44 27.99
N ASP A 83 6.35 7.35 28.69
CA ASP A 83 6.62 8.70 28.18
C ASP A 83 7.53 8.61 26.95
N ILE A 84 6.98 8.97 25.79
CA ILE A 84 7.68 8.93 24.50
C ILE A 84 8.48 10.22 24.32
N THR A 85 9.77 10.08 24.03
CA THR A 85 10.67 11.21 23.75
C THR A 85 10.57 11.68 22.29
N VAL A 86 10.97 12.93 22.04
CA VAL A 86 11.00 13.48 20.67
C VAL A 86 11.94 12.65 19.78
N ASP A 87 13.09 12.21 20.29
CA ASP A 87 14.04 11.38 19.55
C ASP A 87 13.45 10.04 19.11
N GLU A 88 12.60 9.41 19.94
CA GLU A 88 11.91 8.18 19.59
C GLU A 88 10.88 8.40 18.49
N ILE A 89 10.15 9.53 18.52
CA ILE A 89 9.20 9.90 17.45
C ILE A 89 9.97 10.16 16.15
N MET A 90 11.07 10.90 16.22
CA MET A 90 11.95 11.16 15.07
C MET A 90 12.46 9.85 14.46
N ALA A 91 12.97 8.94 15.28
CA ALA A 91 13.46 7.64 14.86
C ALA A 91 12.34 6.78 14.23
N ALA A 92 11.15 6.78 14.84
CA ALA A 92 9.99 6.08 14.31
C ALA A 92 9.58 6.60 12.93
N VAL A 93 9.51 7.92 12.74
CA VAL A 93 9.19 8.53 11.43
C VAL A 93 10.28 8.23 10.39
N GLN A 94 11.55 8.26 10.78
CA GLN A 94 12.65 7.95 9.87
C GLN A 94 12.72 6.46 9.49
N SER A 95 12.20 5.57 10.34
CA SER A 95 12.21 4.12 10.13
C SER A 95 11.36 3.64 8.95
N PHE A 96 10.40 4.44 8.46
CA PHE A 96 9.57 4.05 7.33
C PHE A 96 10.43 3.81 6.07
N PRO A 97 10.26 2.69 5.34
CA PRO A 97 10.91 2.51 4.04
C PRO A 97 10.44 3.57 3.03
N ASN A 98 11.35 4.00 2.15
CA ASN A 98 10.98 4.93 1.08
C ASN A 98 9.94 4.30 0.13
N GLY A 99 8.96 5.10 -0.29
CA GLY A 99 7.83 4.63 -1.10
C GLY A 99 6.78 3.85 -0.30
N SER A 100 6.79 3.91 1.04
CA SER A 100 5.69 3.42 1.87
C SER A 100 4.37 4.11 1.51
N ALA A 101 3.27 3.36 1.56
CA ALA A 101 1.94 3.90 1.27
C ALA A 101 1.45 4.79 2.42
N GLY A 102 0.67 5.82 2.10
CA GLY A 102 -0.05 6.60 3.09
C GLY A 102 -1.22 5.82 3.70
N ALA A 103 -1.66 6.26 4.88
CA ALA A 103 -2.84 5.71 5.54
C ALA A 103 -4.13 6.34 4.95
N THR A 104 -5.24 6.24 5.68
CA THR A 104 -6.54 6.77 5.25
C THR A 104 -6.55 8.28 5.02
N ASP A 105 -5.57 9.00 5.57
CA ASP A 105 -5.30 10.42 5.40
C ASP A 105 -4.52 10.76 4.11
N CYS A 106 -4.10 9.74 3.35
CA CYS A 106 -3.27 9.86 2.16
C CYS A 106 -1.92 10.57 2.39
N LEU A 107 -1.48 10.73 3.64
CA LEU A 107 -0.15 11.25 3.93
C LEU A 107 0.86 10.12 3.78
N LEU A 108 1.73 10.22 2.77
CA LEU A 108 2.84 9.29 2.64
C LEU A 108 3.83 9.53 3.78
N PRO A 109 4.47 8.48 4.31
CA PRO A 109 5.58 8.65 5.26
C PRO A 109 6.70 9.55 4.74
N GLN A 110 6.87 9.63 3.41
CA GLN A 110 7.78 10.59 2.79
C GLN A 110 7.40 12.04 3.09
N HIS A 111 6.11 12.38 3.06
CA HIS A 111 5.64 13.73 3.41
C HIS A 111 6.01 14.08 4.86
N LEU A 112 5.86 13.13 5.80
CA LEU A 112 6.23 13.33 7.20
C LEU A 112 7.74 13.56 7.35
N LYS A 113 8.55 12.77 6.65
CA LYS A 113 10.01 12.95 6.63
C LYS A 113 10.40 14.32 6.06
N ASP A 114 9.76 14.75 4.97
CA ASP A 114 10.08 16.03 4.31
C ASP A 114 9.68 17.23 5.18
N MET A 115 8.50 17.18 5.81
CA MET A 115 8.05 18.20 6.77
C MET A 115 9.01 18.34 7.94
N LEU A 116 9.55 17.23 8.41
CA LEU A 116 10.44 17.17 9.56
C LEU A 116 11.89 17.54 9.21
N ALA A 117 12.33 17.25 7.99
CA ALA A 117 13.64 17.63 7.47
C ALA A 117 13.75 19.16 7.25
N GLY A 118 12.65 19.84 6.88
CA GLY A 118 12.61 21.28 6.65
C GLY A 118 12.61 22.15 7.92
N ALA A 119 12.38 21.57 9.10
CA ALA A 119 12.32 22.31 10.37
C ALA A 119 13.71 22.66 10.96
N ALA A 120 14.80 22.15 10.36
CA ALA A 120 16.16 22.43 10.83
C ALA A 120 16.58 23.91 10.61
N ASP A 121 15.88 24.64 9.73
CA ASP A 121 16.15 26.04 9.43
C ASP A 121 15.21 26.99 10.23
N GLY A 122 15.24 26.85 11.56
CA GLY A 122 15.24 28.00 12.48
C GLY A 122 14.00 28.90 12.63
N THR A 123 12.76 28.41 12.68
CA THR A 123 11.62 29.26 13.12
C THR A 123 10.49 28.50 13.85
N THR A 124 10.74 27.98 15.05
CA THR A 124 9.65 27.56 15.97
C THR A 124 9.92 27.95 17.42
N THR A 125 10.11 29.25 17.68
CA THR A 125 9.92 29.84 19.01
C THR A 125 8.81 30.88 18.95
N ALA A 126 7.57 30.44 18.82
CA ALA A 126 6.40 31.24 19.18
C ALA A 126 5.19 30.32 19.27
N LEU A 127 4.78 30.01 20.51
CA LEU A 127 3.41 29.74 20.98
C LEU A 127 3.51 29.05 22.36
N ALA A 128 4.12 29.76 23.31
CA ALA A 128 3.79 29.61 24.72
C ALA A 128 2.97 30.86 25.07
N GLY A 129 1.67 30.67 25.26
CA GLY A 129 0.70 31.65 25.72
C GLY A 129 -0.35 30.93 26.54
#